data_AF-A0A8T9SCM7-F1
#
_entry.id   AF-A0A8T9SCM7-F1
#
_cell.length_a   1.000
_cell.length_b   1.000
_cell.length_c   1.000
_cell.angle_alpha   90.00
_cell.angle_beta   90.00
_cell.angle_gamma   90.00
#
_symmetry.space_group_name_H-M   'P 1'
#
loop_
_entity.id
_entity.type
_entity.pdbx_description
1 polymer ?
#
loop_
_entity_poly.entity_id
_entity_poly.type
_entity_poly.pdbx_seq_one_letter_code
_entity_poly.pdbx_strand_id
1 'polypeptide(L)'
;MSDTNSLILAFTMKKTYKIFLCLAPLLVGASPVKAQVVWKTTIKKTGDSYKFLNNAGFDPARNKIGNTDKQVLEVTCEGLNCDKLTAQLKGSAPAGGGSPMVVQLAPASGATGATARFELSGATIDPMPARQATLLFFDNGTPTDAKASVEINVAPPETGGADCDVAAGDPATDAEKVAFAKALYDDANNTATFIVSHTGNVLYRPGDVIDEDDKIVIVVRGPRTELDKLLVQRKSAFRDVGVYRVVGEGTNTDAFIRKAAKVSDCGLARVELADFAPGRGQVQLSRLGTNGVSTPLSDFDFGVHPLYQGALSFGPVCSWLTDRSFGTVAKGADNVITVTEQAPQLHYVFSYTHYIWGRRDVEKRRTGVPLYQRLYPTFGLSVENTLKNAYVGATYDVFGSLFYLTAGCHVGRVTVVDPSSGLGIGSVLPAGVSTVPTRTETQSDWYVGVSLDLRAAAKLFAALGSGAASGAASR
;
A
#
# COMPACT_ATOMS: atom_id res chain seq x y z
N MET A 1 -56.88 -4.02 15.73
CA MET A 1 -55.53 -4.57 15.48
C MET A 1 -54.99 -3.98 14.19
N SER A 2 -54.46 -2.75 14.20
CA SER A 2 -53.90 -2.10 13.00
C SER A 2 -53.15 -0.78 13.32
N ASP A 3 -52.46 -0.64 14.46
CA ASP A 3 -51.77 0.65 14.74
C ASP A 3 -50.42 0.58 15.47
N THR A 4 -49.88 -0.62 15.72
CA THR A 4 -48.59 -0.77 16.43
C THR A 4 -47.37 -0.94 15.53
N ASN A 5 -47.53 -1.16 14.22
CA ASN A 5 -46.41 -1.39 13.30
C ASN A 5 -45.82 -0.11 12.68
N SER A 6 -46.52 1.02 12.77
CA SER A 6 -46.10 2.28 12.13
C SER A 6 -45.13 3.11 12.98
N LEU A 7 -45.09 2.90 14.30
CA LEU A 7 -44.22 3.66 15.21
C LEU A 7 -42.79 3.12 15.27
N ILE A 8 -42.58 1.83 15.00
CA ILE A 8 -41.26 1.18 15.07
C ILE A 8 -40.39 1.55 13.86
N LEU A 9 -40.98 1.80 12.68
CA LEU A 9 -40.22 2.27 11.51
C LEU A 9 -39.78 3.74 11.64
N ALA A 10 -40.60 4.61 12.25
CA ALA A 10 -40.28 6.03 12.38
C ALA A 10 -39.18 6.32 13.42
N PHE A 11 -39.05 5.50 14.47
CA PHE A 11 -37.97 5.64 15.45
C PHE A 11 -36.62 5.10 14.96
N THR A 12 -36.64 4.14 14.03
CA THR A 12 -35.43 3.57 13.46
C THR A 12 -34.79 4.53 12.45
N MET A 13 -35.57 5.25 11.63
CA MET A 13 -35.03 6.18 10.61
C MET A 13 -34.32 7.42 11.17
N LYS A 14 -34.70 7.93 12.35
CA LYS A 14 -34.05 9.13 12.93
C LYS A 14 -32.63 8.86 13.45
N LYS A 15 -32.29 7.61 13.79
CA LYS A 15 -30.92 7.22 14.18
C LYS A 15 -30.05 6.91 12.95
N THR A 16 -30.61 6.33 11.88
CA THR A 16 -29.87 6.04 10.63
C THR A 16 -29.44 7.30 9.89
N TYR A 17 -30.21 8.40 9.96
CA TYR A 17 -29.86 9.66 9.29
C TYR A 17 -28.63 10.34 9.89
N LYS A 18 -28.38 10.18 11.20
CA LYS A 18 -27.16 10.68 11.86
C LYS A 18 -25.91 9.87 11.50
N ILE A 19 -26.08 8.58 11.17
CA ILE A 19 -25.00 7.71 10.68
C ILE A 19 -24.53 8.14 9.28
N PHE A 20 -25.46 8.52 8.40
CA PHE A 20 -25.12 9.01 7.06
C PHE A 20 -24.52 10.43 7.06
N LEU A 21 -24.96 11.32 7.96
CA LEU A 21 -24.48 12.70 8.00
C LEU A 21 -23.03 12.84 8.51
N CYS A 22 -22.54 11.91 9.35
CA CYS A 22 -21.17 11.91 9.85
C CYS A 22 -20.17 11.18 8.93
N LEU A 23 -20.62 10.31 8.02
CA LEU A 23 -19.77 9.67 7.00
C LEU A 23 -19.65 10.49 5.71
N ALA A 24 -20.59 11.39 5.42
CA ALA A 24 -20.58 12.22 4.22
C ALA A 24 -19.34 13.15 4.07
N PRO A 25 -18.77 13.78 5.12
CA PRO A 25 -17.56 14.58 4.96
C PRO A 25 -16.27 13.74 4.84
N LEU A 26 -16.31 12.42 5.09
CA LEU A 26 -15.17 11.50 4.89
C LEU A 26 -15.14 10.87 3.49
N LEU A 27 -16.20 11.02 2.69
CA LEU A 27 -16.36 10.41 1.36
C LEU A 27 -16.13 11.38 0.19
N VAL A 28 -15.88 12.67 0.44
CA VAL A 28 -15.45 13.62 -0.61
C VAL A 28 -13.91 13.59 -0.71
N GLY A 29 -13.36 12.42 -0.98
CA GLY A 29 -11.98 12.26 -1.39
C GLY A 29 -11.95 12.08 -2.89
N ALA A 30 -11.73 13.17 -3.63
CA ALA A 30 -11.43 13.09 -5.05
C ALA A 30 -10.31 12.05 -5.25
N SER A 31 -10.55 11.05 -6.12
CA SER A 31 -9.49 10.15 -6.56
C SER A 31 -8.30 11.02 -6.99
N PRO A 32 -7.10 10.86 -6.41
CA PRO A 32 -5.94 11.56 -6.91
C PRO A 32 -5.62 10.94 -8.27
N VAL A 33 -6.16 11.53 -9.34
CA VAL A 33 -5.49 11.49 -10.63
C VAL A 33 -4.08 11.99 -10.30
N LYS A 34 -3.06 11.13 -10.43
CA LYS A 34 -1.67 11.53 -10.25
C LYS A 34 -1.51 12.84 -11.01
N ALA A 35 -1.33 13.94 -10.28
CA ALA A 35 -1.30 15.25 -10.88
C ALA A 35 -0.20 15.23 -11.93
N GLN A 36 -0.55 15.56 -13.17
CA GLN A 36 0.43 15.69 -14.24
C GLN A 36 1.50 16.67 -13.76
N VAL A 37 2.76 16.23 -13.76
CA VAL A 37 3.86 17.11 -13.34
C VAL A 37 4.05 18.14 -14.44
N VAL A 38 3.73 19.40 -14.14
CA VAL A 38 3.89 20.53 -15.04
C VAL A 38 5.11 21.33 -14.62
N TRP A 39 6.10 21.34 -15.50
CA TRP A 39 7.28 22.20 -15.42
C TRP A 39 6.98 23.51 -16.13
N LYS A 40 7.32 24.63 -15.50
CA LYS A 40 7.16 25.96 -16.10
C LYS A 40 8.50 26.67 -16.16
N THR A 41 8.77 27.31 -17.30
CA THR A 41 9.96 28.14 -17.50
C THR A 41 9.66 29.28 -18.46
N THR A 42 10.47 30.32 -18.43
CA THR A 42 10.45 31.43 -19.39
C THR A 42 11.75 31.43 -20.17
N ILE A 43 11.69 31.41 -21.51
CA ILE A 43 12.85 31.67 -22.36
C ILE A 43 12.82 33.14 -22.75
N LYS A 44 13.87 33.88 -22.39
CA LYS A 44 14.04 35.28 -22.77
C LYS A 44 15.18 35.44 -23.76
N LYS A 45 14.87 36.06 -24.90
CA LYS A 45 15.88 36.49 -25.89
C LYS A 45 16.41 37.88 -25.51
N THR A 46 17.73 37.99 -25.36
CA THR A 46 18.46 39.24 -25.11
C THR A 46 19.59 39.36 -26.12
N GLY A 47 19.38 40.16 -27.16
CA GLY A 47 20.27 40.16 -28.33
C GLY A 47 20.27 38.80 -29.02
N ASP A 48 21.45 38.24 -29.22
CA ASP A 48 21.65 36.90 -29.84
C ASP A 48 21.67 35.75 -28.82
N SER A 49 21.45 36.04 -27.53
CA SER A 49 21.46 35.06 -26.45
C SER A 49 20.06 34.79 -25.89
N TYR A 50 19.85 33.58 -25.38
CA TYR A 50 18.61 33.09 -24.79
C TYR A 50 18.91 32.55 -23.38
N LYS A 51 18.07 32.93 -22.42
CA LYS A 51 18.24 32.51 -21.01
C LYS A 51 16.93 31.97 -20.46
N PHE A 52 17.03 30.96 -19.61
CA PHE A 52 15.92 30.50 -18.79
C PHE A 52 15.72 31.42 -17.59
N LEU A 53 14.48 31.82 -17.37
CA LEU A 53 14.00 32.60 -16.23
C LEU A 53 12.80 31.89 -15.60
N ASN A 54 12.49 32.21 -14.34
CA ASN A 54 11.26 31.78 -13.65
C ASN A 54 10.98 30.26 -13.74
N ASN A 55 11.97 29.45 -13.36
CA ASN A 55 11.87 27.99 -13.46
C ASN A 55 11.08 27.41 -12.26
N ALA A 56 9.79 27.19 -12.43
CA ALA A 56 8.94 26.55 -11.41
C ALA A 56 8.84 25.04 -11.69
N GLY A 57 9.43 24.23 -10.80
CA GLY A 57 9.48 22.77 -10.96
C GLY A 57 10.43 22.28 -12.06
N PHE A 58 11.05 23.19 -12.81
CA PHE A 58 12.05 22.94 -13.84
C PHE A 58 13.44 23.32 -13.32
N ASP A 59 14.44 22.44 -13.44
CA ASP A 59 15.83 22.76 -13.16
C ASP A 59 16.65 22.51 -14.43
N PRO A 60 17.11 23.55 -15.15
CA PRO A 60 17.90 23.42 -16.38
C PRO A 60 19.14 22.53 -16.24
N ALA A 61 19.63 22.26 -15.03
CA ALA A 61 20.75 21.36 -14.79
C ALA A 61 20.35 19.93 -14.36
N ARG A 62 19.15 19.71 -13.82
CA ARG A 62 18.78 18.46 -13.13
C ARG A 62 17.30 18.09 -13.22
N ASN A 63 16.74 18.08 -14.43
CA ASN A 63 15.39 17.56 -14.64
C ASN A 63 15.39 16.02 -14.66
N LYS A 64 14.38 15.35 -14.07
CA LYS A 64 14.25 13.88 -14.12
C LYS A 64 12.91 13.45 -14.72
N ILE A 65 12.94 12.53 -15.69
CA ILE A 65 11.74 11.93 -16.30
C ILE A 65 11.67 10.44 -15.99
N GLY A 66 10.57 9.98 -15.40
CA GLY A 66 10.29 8.56 -15.16
C GLY A 66 9.67 7.86 -16.38
N ASN A 67 9.90 6.55 -16.56
CA ASN A 67 9.42 5.78 -17.72
C ASN A 67 7.90 5.72 -17.88
N THR A 68 7.14 5.91 -16.79
CA THR A 68 5.67 5.87 -16.80
C THR A 68 5.02 7.24 -16.69
N ASP A 69 5.81 8.30 -16.52
CA ASP A 69 5.28 9.62 -16.21
C ASP A 69 5.10 10.44 -17.49
N LYS A 70 3.91 11.06 -17.64
CA LYS A 70 3.71 12.14 -18.60
C LYS A 70 4.07 13.45 -17.92
N GLN A 71 5.13 14.09 -18.39
CA GLN A 71 5.55 15.40 -17.92
C GLN A 71 5.26 16.45 -18.99
N VAL A 72 4.87 17.64 -18.55
CA VAL A 72 4.56 18.76 -19.43
C VAL A 72 5.53 19.87 -19.15
N LEU A 73 6.22 20.34 -20.18
CA LEU A 73 7.01 21.55 -20.10
C LEU A 73 6.25 22.70 -20.75
N GLU A 74 5.84 23.67 -19.96
CA GLU A 74 5.24 24.93 -20.39
C GLU A 74 6.32 26.01 -20.44
N VAL A 75 6.54 26.55 -21.64
CA VAL A 75 7.56 27.55 -21.92
C VAL A 75 6.87 28.86 -22.27
N THR A 76 7.15 29.92 -21.52
CA THR A 76 6.74 31.29 -21.86
C THR A 76 7.85 31.98 -22.63
N CYS A 77 7.53 32.70 -23.72
CA CYS A 77 8.51 33.39 -24.54
C CYS A 77 8.54 34.89 -24.25
N GLU A 78 9.73 35.44 -23.96
CA GLU A 78 9.97 36.88 -23.91
C GLU A 78 10.95 37.29 -25.02
N GLY A 79 10.51 38.11 -25.97
CA GLY A 79 11.36 38.59 -27.07
C GLY A 79 11.58 37.57 -28.21
N LEU A 80 10.80 36.49 -28.25
CA LEU A 80 10.71 35.54 -29.37
C LEU A 80 9.26 35.08 -29.58
N ASN A 81 8.95 34.46 -30.71
CA ASN A 81 7.62 33.93 -31.01
C ASN A 81 7.51 32.45 -30.61
N CYS A 82 6.68 32.15 -29.61
CA CYS A 82 6.47 30.79 -29.10
C CYS A 82 5.80 29.85 -30.12
N ASP A 83 5.08 30.36 -31.12
CA ASP A 83 4.49 29.54 -32.20
C ASP A 83 5.55 28.92 -33.12
N LYS A 84 6.76 29.50 -33.14
CA LYS A 84 7.90 29.06 -33.94
C LYS A 84 8.97 28.35 -33.11
N LEU A 85 8.74 28.20 -31.80
CA LEU A 85 9.64 27.52 -30.90
C LEU A 85 9.46 26.01 -31.05
N THR A 86 10.52 25.32 -31.46
CA THR A 86 10.57 23.84 -31.42
C THR A 86 11.60 23.39 -30.40
N ALA A 87 11.45 22.16 -29.92
CA ALA A 87 12.41 21.56 -29.01
C ALA A 87 12.91 20.22 -29.55
N GLN A 88 14.15 19.88 -29.24
CA GLN A 88 14.73 18.58 -29.52
C GLN A 88 15.31 18.00 -28.25
N LEU A 89 15.03 16.73 -28.01
CA LEU A 89 15.75 15.96 -27.01
C LEU A 89 16.91 15.27 -27.73
N LYS A 90 18.14 15.57 -27.31
CA LYS A 90 19.36 14.97 -27.87
C LYS A 90 20.05 14.11 -26.82
N GLY A 91 20.13 12.81 -27.05
CA GLY A 91 20.84 11.88 -26.17
C GLY A 91 22.36 12.05 -26.28
N SER A 92 23.10 11.62 -25.25
CA SER A 92 24.56 11.49 -25.37
C SER A 92 24.93 10.46 -26.44
N ALA A 93 26.05 10.69 -27.15
CA ALA A 93 26.56 9.71 -28.11
C ALA A 93 26.88 8.39 -27.38
N PRO A 94 26.59 7.22 -27.97
CA PRO A 94 27.00 5.95 -27.40
C PRO A 94 28.53 5.87 -27.32
N ALA A 95 29.06 5.22 -26.29
CA ALA A 95 30.50 5.08 -26.03
C ALA A 95 31.28 4.41 -27.19
N GLY A 96 30.59 3.75 -28.14
CA GLY A 96 31.16 3.10 -29.32
C GLY A 96 31.20 3.94 -30.61
N GLY A 97 30.96 5.25 -30.56
CA GLY A 97 31.14 6.14 -31.73
C GLY A 97 29.94 6.25 -32.69
N GLY A 98 28.71 6.06 -32.21
CA GLY A 98 27.49 6.30 -32.99
C GLY A 98 27.00 7.76 -32.96
N SER A 99 26.17 8.14 -33.92
CA SER A 99 25.49 9.44 -33.90
C SER A 99 24.52 9.52 -32.69
N PRO A 100 24.48 10.65 -31.97
CA PRO A 100 23.53 10.84 -30.88
C PRO A 100 22.09 10.79 -31.41
N MET A 101 21.21 10.08 -30.70
CA MET A 101 19.81 10.05 -31.05
C MET A 101 19.17 11.42 -30.81
N VAL A 102 18.33 11.87 -31.75
CA VAL A 102 17.59 13.14 -31.68
C VAL A 102 16.10 12.85 -31.82
N VAL A 103 15.32 13.31 -30.85
CA VAL A 103 13.84 13.25 -30.88
C VAL A 103 13.32 14.67 -31.03
N GLN A 104 12.54 14.91 -32.09
CA GLN A 104 11.86 16.19 -32.30
C GLN A 104 10.61 16.27 -31.42
N LEU A 105 10.46 17.36 -30.68
CA LEU A 105 9.30 17.66 -29.86
C LEU A 105 8.52 18.78 -30.54
N ALA A 106 7.33 18.45 -31.03
CA ALA A 106 6.37 19.44 -31.48
C ALA A 106 5.64 20.04 -30.27
N PRO A 107 5.29 21.34 -30.32
CA PRO A 107 4.39 21.90 -29.33
C PRO A 107 3.02 21.20 -29.40
N ALA A 108 2.47 20.84 -28.24
CA ALA A 108 1.14 20.28 -28.08
C ALA A 108 0.07 21.32 -28.51
N SER A 109 -1.13 20.83 -28.83
CA SER A 109 -2.27 21.69 -29.17
C SER A 109 -2.54 22.71 -28.06
N GLY A 110 -2.59 23.99 -28.42
CA GLY A 110 -2.78 25.11 -27.48
C GLY A 110 -1.57 26.03 -27.30
N ALA A 111 -0.54 25.95 -28.15
CA ALA A 111 0.46 27.01 -28.23
C ALA A 111 -0.22 28.35 -28.60
N THR A 112 0.14 29.40 -27.87
CA THR A 112 -0.21 30.78 -28.19
C THR A 112 1.09 31.54 -28.46
N GLY A 113 1.02 32.68 -29.14
CA GLY A 113 2.23 33.48 -29.44
C GLY A 113 3.11 33.81 -28.23
N ALA A 114 2.58 33.69 -27.00
CA ALA A 114 3.31 33.87 -25.74
C ALA A 114 3.75 32.58 -25.03
N THR A 115 3.13 31.42 -25.29
CA THR A 115 3.39 30.16 -24.55
C THR A 115 3.39 28.93 -25.44
N ALA A 116 4.42 28.09 -25.34
CA ALA A 116 4.51 26.79 -25.99
C ALA A 116 4.45 25.67 -24.93
N ARG A 117 3.79 24.55 -25.26
CA ARG A 117 3.65 23.39 -24.36
C ARG A 117 4.29 22.17 -25.02
N PHE A 118 5.22 21.51 -24.36
CA PHE A 118 5.86 20.29 -24.84
C PHE A 118 5.48 19.11 -23.94
N GLU A 119 5.00 18.02 -24.54
CA GLU A 119 4.73 16.79 -23.81
C GLU A 119 5.94 15.86 -23.88
N LEU A 120 6.43 15.48 -22.71
CA LEU A 120 7.51 14.53 -22.52
C LEU A 120 6.90 13.27 -21.93
N SER A 121 6.93 12.17 -22.67
CA SER A 121 6.45 10.87 -22.18
C SER A 121 7.55 9.83 -22.31
N GLY A 122 7.59 8.89 -21.36
CA GLY A 122 8.53 7.77 -21.42
C GLY A 122 8.49 7.02 -22.76
N ALA A 123 7.32 6.84 -23.36
CA ALA A 123 7.16 6.21 -24.69
C ALA A 123 7.80 7.00 -25.85
N THR A 124 7.87 8.34 -25.75
CA THR A 124 8.54 9.21 -26.74
C THR A 124 10.07 9.15 -26.60
N ILE A 125 10.55 8.76 -25.41
CA ILE A 125 11.95 8.80 -25.00
C ILE A 125 12.56 7.39 -24.97
N ASP A 126 11.75 6.34 -24.97
CA ASP A 126 12.11 4.92 -24.93
C ASP A 126 13.19 4.46 -25.93
N PRO A 127 13.31 5.03 -27.15
CA PRO A 127 14.39 4.61 -28.04
C PRO A 127 15.76 5.22 -27.68
N MET A 128 15.86 6.14 -26.69
CA MET A 128 17.12 6.76 -26.30
C MET A 128 17.94 5.87 -25.35
N PRO A 129 19.11 5.35 -25.77
CA PRO A 129 19.95 4.53 -24.91
C PRO A 129 20.69 5.33 -23.82
N ALA A 130 20.55 6.65 -23.79
CA ALA A 130 21.32 7.55 -22.94
C ALA A 130 20.54 7.95 -21.66
N ARG A 131 21.15 7.76 -20.49
CA ARG A 131 20.61 8.24 -19.19
C ARG A 131 20.57 9.78 -19.07
N GLN A 132 21.33 10.47 -19.92
CA GLN A 132 21.37 11.92 -19.98
C GLN A 132 21.05 12.38 -21.40
N ALA A 133 20.06 13.25 -21.50
CA ALA A 133 19.74 13.98 -22.71
C ALA A 133 19.85 15.48 -22.47
N THR A 134 20.11 16.22 -23.53
CA THR A 134 20.02 17.67 -23.55
C THR A 134 18.76 18.07 -24.31
N LEU A 135 17.88 18.82 -23.67
CA LEU A 135 16.78 19.50 -24.32
C LEU A 135 17.30 20.79 -24.95
N LEU A 136 17.19 20.89 -26.26
CA LEU A 136 17.64 21.99 -27.09
C LEU A 136 16.42 22.72 -27.66
N PHE A 137 16.41 24.05 -27.59
CA PHE A 137 15.35 24.86 -28.17
C PHE A 137 15.80 25.52 -29.47
N PHE A 138 14.87 25.68 -30.42
CA PHE A 138 15.11 26.28 -31.71
C PHE A 138 14.10 27.40 -31.98
N ASP A 139 14.58 28.59 -32.33
CA ASP A 139 13.77 29.72 -32.76
C ASP A 139 13.73 29.72 -34.30
N ASN A 140 12.57 29.39 -34.88
CA ASN A 140 12.39 29.34 -36.33
C ASN A 140 13.45 28.47 -37.06
N GLY A 141 13.78 27.32 -36.47
CA GLY A 141 14.77 26.38 -37.00
C GLY A 141 16.23 26.71 -36.67
N THR A 142 16.50 27.85 -36.02
CA THR A 142 17.86 28.21 -35.58
C THR A 142 18.09 27.75 -34.14
N PRO A 143 19.16 27.00 -33.84
CA PRO A 143 19.46 26.59 -32.46
C PRO A 143 19.61 27.80 -31.53
N THR A 144 18.99 27.73 -30.37
CA THR A 144 19.22 28.69 -29.27
C THR A 144 20.35 28.18 -28.37
N ASP A 145 20.97 29.08 -27.61
CA ASP A 145 21.90 28.73 -26.52
C ASP A 145 21.17 28.28 -25.23
N ALA A 146 19.82 28.38 -25.19
CA ALA A 146 18.99 27.81 -24.14
C ALA A 146 18.96 26.28 -24.24
N LYS A 147 19.66 25.63 -23.32
CA LYS A 147 19.74 24.16 -23.21
C LYS A 147 19.50 23.69 -21.78
N ALA A 148 18.77 22.60 -21.62
CA ALA A 148 18.51 21.99 -20.32
C ALA A 148 18.97 20.54 -20.29
N SER A 149 19.60 20.14 -19.19
CA SER A 149 19.97 18.75 -18.92
C SER A 149 18.76 18.00 -18.37
N VAL A 150 18.49 16.85 -18.97
CA VAL A 150 17.39 15.97 -18.62
C VAL A 150 17.97 14.59 -18.35
N GLU A 151 17.86 14.14 -17.11
CA GLU A 151 18.13 12.76 -16.72
C GLU A 151 16.88 11.93 -17.03
N ILE A 152 17.05 10.93 -17.88
CA ILE A 152 15.98 10.01 -18.23
C ILE A 152 16.24 8.75 -17.44
N ASN A 153 15.25 8.32 -16.64
CA ASN A 153 15.28 7.01 -15.99
C ASN A 153 15.01 5.90 -17.01
N VAL A 154 15.79 5.82 -18.09
CA VAL A 154 15.68 4.73 -19.06
C VAL A 154 15.99 3.42 -18.34
N ALA A 155 15.24 2.35 -18.65
CA ALA A 155 15.75 1.01 -18.37
C ALA A 155 17.18 0.92 -18.97
N PRO A 156 18.17 0.38 -18.23
CA PRO A 156 19.57 0.47 -18.65
C PRO A 156 19.78 -0.10 -20.06
N PRO A 157 20.56 0.57 -20.94
CA PRO A 157 20.95 -0.03 -22.21
C PRO A 157 21.73 -1.31 -21.91
N GLU A 158 21.35 -2.41 -22.56
CA GLU A 158 22.07 -3.68 -22.49
C GLU A 158 23.48 -3.45 -23.06
N THR A 159 24.46 -3.25 -22.17
CA THR A 159 25.86 -3.02 -22.49
C THR A 159 26.44 -4.25 -23.16
N GLY A 160 26.70 -4.12 -24.47
CA GLY A 160 27.43 -5.10 -25.26
C GLY A 160 28.88 -5.19 -24.82
N GLY A 161 29.29 -6.37 -24.41
CA GLY A 161 30.65 -6.76 -24.07
C GLY A 161 30.61 -8.19 -23.53
N ALA A 162 31.24 -9.11 -24.24
CA ALA A 162 31.09 -10.56 -24.03
C ALA A 162 31.67 -11.02 -22.69
N ASP A 163 30.82 -11.08 -21.68
CA ASP A 163 30.79 -12.19 -20.72
C ASP A 163 29.33 -12.35 -20.23
N CYS A 164 28.66 -13.44 -20.60
CA CYS A 164 27.26 -13.64 -20.20
C CYS A 164 27.14 -14.02 -18.70
N ASP A 165 28.27 -14.36 -18.07
CA ASP A 165 28.41 -14.52 -16.63
C ASP A 165 29.13 -13.30 -16.07
N VAL A 166 28.37 -12.34 -15.54
CA VAL A 166 28.93 -11.40 -14.57
C VAL A 166 29.26 -12.27 -13.36
N ALA A 167 30.52 -12.72 -13.25
CA ALA A 167 30.98 -13.53 -12.14
C ALA A 167 30.53 -12.89 -10.83
N ALA A 168 30.10 -13.69 -9.86
CA ALA A 168 29.79 -13.19 -8.52
C ALA A 168 31.06 -12.51 -7.94
N GLY A 169 31.14 -11.19 -8.06
CA GLY A 169 32.34 -10.40 -7.73
C GLY A 169 32.74 -9.36 -8.79
N ASP A 170 32.23 -9.44 -10.02
CA ASP A 170 32.48 -8.43 -11.03
C ASP A 170 31.64 -7.18 -10.69
N PRO A 171 32.23 -5.97 -10.62
CA PRO A 171 31.49 -4.77 -10.28
C PRO A 171 30.60 -4.42 -11.48
N ALA A 172 29.41 -5.02 -11.53
CA ALA A 172 28.27 -4.33 -12.09
C ALA A 172 28.36 -2.90 -11.55
N THR A 173 28.46 -1.94 -12.47
CA THR A 173 28.72 -0.55 -12.09
C THR A 173 27.68 -0.17 -11.04
N ASP A 174 28.03 0.63 -10.03
CA ASP A 174 27.07 0.99 -8.96
C ASP A 174 25.76 1.56 -9.55
N ALA A 175 25.83 2.11 -10.77
CA ALA A 175 24.72 2.54 -11.61
C ALA A 175 23.82 1.42 -12.17
N GLU A 176 24.34 0.23 -12.47
CA GLU A 176 23.57 -0.98 -12.85
C GLU A 176 22.98 -1.66 -11.63
N LYS A 177 23.74 -1.75 -10.53
CA LYS A 177 23.23 -2.24 -9.24
C LYS A 177 22.06 -1.40 -8.74
N VAL A 178 22.16 -0.07 -8.85
CA VAL A 178 21.09 0.87 -8.46
C VAL A 178 19.90 0.85 -9.43
N ALA A 179 20.10 0.62 -10.73
CA ALA A 179 19.01 0.53 -11.70
C ALA A 179 18.21 -0.77 -11.58
N PHE A 180 18.88 -1.90 -11.27
CA PHE A 180 18.19 -3.14 -10.94
C PHE A 180 17.54 -3.06 -9.57
N ALA A 181 18.27 -2.69 -8.51
CA ALA A 181 17.76 -2.73 -7.14
C ALA A 181 16.49 -1.88 -6.88
N LYS A 182 16.24 -0.84 -7.69
CA LYS A 182 15.09 0.07 -7.49
C LYS A 182 13.79 -0.38 -8.18
N ALA A 183 13.78 -1.49 -8.91
CA ALA A 183 12.61 -1.98 -9.65
C ALA A 183 12.48 -3.52 -9.67
N LEU A 184 13.04 -4.23 -8.69
CA LEU A 184 12.87 -5.69 -8.57
C LEU A 184 11.57 -6.09 -7.88
N TYR A 185 10.89 -5.17 -7.21
CA TYR A 185 9.56 -5.40 -6.68
C TYR A 185 8.61 -4.34 -7.21
N ASP A 186 7.50 -4.78 -7.79
CA ASP A 186 6.43 -3.93 -8.32
C ASP A 186 5.19 -4.05 -7.42
N ASP A 187 5.05 -3.10 -6.50
CA ASP A 187 3.92 -3.00 -5.56
C ASP A 187 2.55 -2.94 -6.25
N ALA A 188 2.48 -2.39 -7.47
CA ALA A 188 1.21 -2.22 -8.16
C ALA A 188 0.70 -3.54 -8.74
N ASN A 189 1.62 -4.44 -9.08
CA ASN A 189 1.34 -5.72 -9.72
C ASN A 189 1.67 -6.93 -8.85
N ASN A 190 2.04 -6.72 -7.57
CA ASN A 190 2.50 -7.77 -6.64
C ASN A 190 3.52 -8.68 -7.33
N THR A 191 4.58 -8.09 -7.88
CA THR A 191 5.54 -8.85 -8.69
C THR A 191 6.95 -8.70 -8.17
N ALA A 192 7.53 -9.81 -7.73
CA ALA A 192 8.90 -9.90 -7.24
C ALA A 192 9.80 -10.55 -8.30
N THR A 193 10.86 -9.85 -8.69
CA THR A 193 11.76 -10.27 -9.75
C THR A 193 13.10 -10.73 -9.17
N PHE A 194 13.46 -11.98 -9.46
CA PHE A 194 14.79 -12.52 -9.24
C PHE A 194 15.57 -12.53 -10.54
N ILE A 195 16.84 -12.16 -10.47
CA ILE A 195 17.75 -12.27 -11.61
C ILE A 195 18.79 -13.32 -11.25
N VAL A 196 18.87 -14.35 -12.07
CA VAL A 196 19.74 -15.50 -11.86
C VAL A 196 20.62 -15.72 -13.10
N SER A 197 21.85 -16.17 -12.88
CA SER A 197 22.72 -16.63 -13.96
C SER A 197 22.25 -17.97 -14.50
N HIS A 198 22.69 -18.34 -15.70
CA HIS A 198 22.38 -19.63 -16.32
C HIS A 198 22.99 -20.84 -15.60
N THR A 199 23.99 -20.60 -14.74
CA THR A 199 24.56 -21.59 -13.81
C THR A 199 23.80 -21.67 -12.49
N GLY A 200 22.85 -20.75 -12.27
CA GLY A 200 21.92 -20.79 -11.16
C GLY A 200 22.33 -19.99 -9.92
N ASN A 201 23.36 -19.14 -10.03
CA ASN A 201 23.67 -18.15 -9.00
C ASN A 201 22.66 -17.00 -9.04
N VAL A 202 22.12 -16.64 -7.87
CA VAL A 202 21.24 -15.46 -7.72
C VAL A 202 22.09 -14.20 -7.78
N LEU A 203 21.92 -13.43 -8.84
CA LEU A 203 22.63 -12.16 -9.05
C LEU A 203 21.93 -11.02 -8.30
N TYR A 204 20.59 -11.02 -8.31
CA TYR A 204 19.78 -10.01 -7.65
C TYR A 204 18.52 -10.60 -7.00
N ARG A 205 18.15 -10.06 -5.85
CA ARG A 205 16.95 -10.39 -5.08
C ARG A 205 16.07 -9.14 -4.93
N PRO A 206 14.74 -9.28 -4.90
CA PRO A 206 13.85 -8.17 -4.54
C PRO A 206 14.18 -7.68 -3.13
N GLY A 207 14.11 -6.36 -2.94
CA GLY A 207 14.37 -5.72 -1.64
C GLY A 207 13.20 -5.77 -0.69
N ASP A 208 11.98 -5.90 -1.22
CA ASP A 208 10.74 -5.96 -0.44
C ASP A 208 10.38 -7.40 -0.03
N VAL A 209 9.48 -7.46 0.95
CA VAL A 209 8.90 -8.70 1.47
C VAL A 209 8.08 -9.37 0.36
N ILE A 210 8.25 -10.67 0.17
CA ILE A 210 7.43 -11.47 -0.74
C ILE A 210 6.31 -12.13 0.06
N ASP A 211 5.08 -12.12 -0.43
CA ASP A 211 3.90 -12.77 0.20
C ASP A 211 3.21 -13.80 -0.72
N GLU A 212 2.13 -14.41 -0.23
CA GLU A 212 1.42 -15.49 -0.92
C GLU A 212 0.68 -15.08 -2.21
N ASP A 213 0.44 -13.79 -2.48
CA ASP A 213 -0.21 -13.32 -3.72
C ASP A 213 0.77 -12.66 -4.70
N ASP A 214 2.05 -12.64 -4.35
CA ASP A 214 3.11 -12.21 -5.24
C ASP A 214 3.36 -13.20 -6.39
N LYS A 215 3.53 -12.62 -7.58
CA LYS A 215 4.09 -13.28 -8.75
C LYS A 215 5.60 -13.18 -8.69
N ILE A 216 6.27 -14.32 -8.81
CA ILE A 216 7.71 -14.43 -8.81
C ILE A 216 8.19 -14.55 -10.26
N VAL A 217 8.83 -13.50 -10.76
CA VAL A 217 9.43 -13.48 -12.09
C VAL A 217 10.90 -13.82 -11.96
N ILE A 218 11.32 -14.91 -12.59
CA ILE A 218 12.70 -15.34 -12.63
C ILE A 218 13.25 -15.01 -14.00
N VAL A 219 14.22 -14.10 -14.01
CA VAL A 219 14.95 -13.70 -15.21
C VAL A 219 16.29 -14.44 -15.20
N VAL A 220 16.42 -15.44 -16.06
CA VAL A 220 17.66 -16.17 -16.26
C VAL A 220 18.49 -15.47 -17.33
N ARG A 221 19.71 -15.05 -16.98
CA ARG A 221 20.68 -14.44 -17.89
C ARG A 221 21.76 -15.45 -18.28
N GLY A 222 22.03 -15.56 -19.57
CA GLY A 222 23.14 -16.37 -20.06
C GLY A 222 23.18 -16.53 -21.58
N PRO A 223 24.07 -17.38 -22.10
CA PRO A 223 24.18 -17.66 -23.53
C PRO A 223 22.87 -18.24 -24.06
N ARG A 224 22.37 -17.72 -25.19
CA ARG A 224 21.09 -18.17 -25.76
C ARG A 224 20.98 -19.66 -26.01
N THR A 225 22.08 -20.27 -26.45
CA THR A 225 22.18 -21.70 -26.74
C THR A 225 21.95 -22.57 -25.50
N GLU A 226 22.16 -21.99 -24.31
CA GLU A 226 21.97 -22.67 -23.03
C GLU A 226 20.59 -22.40 -22.43
N LEU A 227 20.03 -21.19 -22.62
CA LEU A 227 18.72 -20.83 -22.05
C LEU A 227 17.58 -21.75 -22.51
N ASP A 228 17.64 -22.23 -23.75
CA ASP A 228 16.64 -23.15 -24.31
C ASP A 228 16.67 -24.54 -23.68
N LYS A 229 17.76 -24.86 -22.96
CA LYS A 229 17.95 -26.11 -22.23
C LYS A 229 17.66 -25.94 -20.75
N LEU A 230 17.19 -24.79 -20.28
CA LEU A 230 16.93 -24.56 -18.86
C LEU A 230 15.46 -24.77 -18.51
N LEU A 231 15.24 -25.44 -17.38
CA LEU A 231 13.96 -25.62 -16.74
C LEU A 231 14.03 -24.99 -15.35
N VAL A 232 13.24 -23.95 -15.17
CA VAL A 232 13.00 -23.31 -13.88
C VAL A 232 11.72 -23.91 -13.30
N GLN A 233 11.83 -24.58 -12.16
CA GLN A 233 10.70 -25.17 -11.49
C GLN A 233 10.64 -24.71 -10.05
N ARG A 234 9.43 -24.57 -9.56
CA ARG A 234 9.21 -24.37 -8.15
C ARG A 234 9.38 -25.71 -7.43
N LYS A 235 10.08 -25.69 -6.30
CA LYS A 235 10.29 -26.86 -5.44
C LYS A 235 9.48 -26.77 -4.14
N SER A 236 9.11 -25.56 -3.73
CA SER A 236 8.29 -25.32 -2.54
C SER A 236 6.79 -25.56 -2.79
N ALA A 237 6.07 -25.69 -1.67
CA ALA A 237 4.64 -26.01 -1.66
C ALA A 237 3.75 -24.93 -2.31
N PHE A 238 2.58 -25.36 -2.79
CA PHE A 238 1.53 -24.49 -3.34
C PHE A 238 0.68 -23.86 -2.24
N ARG A 239 0.21 -22.65 -2.52
CA ARG A 239 -0.84 -21.99 -1.75
C ARG A 239 -2.13 -22.77 -1.90
N ASP A 240 -2.76 -23.07 -0.78
CA ASP A 240 -4.09 -23.67 -0.76
C ASP A 240 -5.14 -22.56 -0.90
N VAL A 241 -5.82 -22.51 -2.05
CA VAL A 241 -6.74 -21.42 -2.41
C VAL A 241 -8.14 -21.61 -1.78
N GLY A 242 -8.44 -22.77 -1.19
CA GLY A 242 -9.78 -23.10 -0.67
C GLY A 242 -9.96 -23.04 0.84
N VAL A 243 -8.89 -22.92 1.63
CA VAL A 243 -8.96 -23.16 3.08
C VAL A 243 -8.99 -21.84 3.87
N TYR A 244 -9.95 -21.73 4.80
CA TYR A 244 -9.94 -20.75 5.90
C TYR A 244 -8.70 -20.99 6.75
N ARG A 245 -7.58 -20.37 6.37
CA ARG A 245 -6.32 -20.52 7.08
C ARG A 245 -6.33 -19.71 8.37
N VAL A 246 -6.62 -20.41 9.46
CA VAL A 246 -5.99 -20.22 10.76
C VAL A 246 -4.86 -21.25 10.84
N VAL A 247 -3.68 -20.84 11.32
CA VAL A 247 -2.39 -21.58 11.34
C VAL A 247 -2.48 -23.12 11.33
N GLY A 248 -1.96 -23.77 10.27
CA GLY A 248 -1.70 -25.22 10.19
C GLY A 248 -2.23 -25.91 8.92
N GLU A 249 -1.39 -26.78 8.32
CA GLU A 249 -1.73 -27.82 7.31
C GLU A 249 -1.74 -27.41 5.80
N GLY A 250 -1.23 -28.29 4.93
CA GLY A 250 -1.10 -28.05 3.48
C GLY A 250 -0.88 -29.30 2.60
N THR A 251 -1.06 -29.17 1.28
CA THR A 251 -0.66 -30.14 0.20
C THR A 251 -0.53 -29.46 -1.19
N ASN A 252 0.14 -30.13 -2.17
CA ASN A 252 0.85 -29.60 -3.37
C ASN A 252 0.25 -29.94 -4.75
N THR A 253 0.52 -29.14 -5.81
CA THR A 253 0.47 -29.52 -7.26
C THR A 253 1.20 -28.55 -8.24
N ASP A 254 2.16 -29.04 -9.05
CA ASP A 254 3.15 -28.31 -9.92
C ASP A 254 2.64 -27.58 -11.21
N ALA A 255 3.42 -26.60 -11.74
CA ALA A 255 3.11 -25.84 -13.00
C ALA A 255 4.35 -25.55 -13.92
N PHE A 256 4.11 -25.44 -15.25
CA PHE A 256 5.09 -25.36 -16.36
C PHE A 256 5.24 -23.96 -17.05
N ILE A 257 6.38 -23.72 -17.72
CA ILE A 257 6.91 -22.45 -18.28
C ILE A 257 6.38 -22.08 -19.70
N ARG A 258 6.20 -20.76 -20.00
CA ARG A 258 6.05 -20.18 -21.36
C ARG A 258 7.06 -19.04 -21.66
N LYS A 259 7.48 -18.87 -22.92
CA LYS A 259 8.58 -18.00 -23.45
C LYS A 259 8.12 -16.69 -24.15
N ALA A 260 9.01 -15.67 -24.18
CA ALA A 260 9.30 -14.70 -25.28
C ALA A 260 10.47 -13.76 -24.86
N ALA A 261 11.33 -13.09 -25.67
CA ALA A 261 11.72 -13.02 -27.11
C ALA A 261 13.10 -12.29 -27.27
N LYS A 262 13.69 -12.28 -28.49
CA LYS A 262 15.06 -11.85 -28.96
C LYS A 262 15.51 -10.41 -28.57
N VAL A 263 16.80 -10.06 -28.30
CA VAL A 263 18.00 -9.75 -29.18
C VAL A 263 19.37 -9.90 -28.40
N SER A 264 20.52 -10.12 -29.07
CA SER A 264 21.93 -10.36 -28.59
C SER A 264 22.36 -11.79 -28.13
N ASP A 265 23.65 -12.16 -28.26
CA ASP A 265 24.20 -13.51 -27.97
C ASP A 265 24.00 -13.97 -26.51
N CYS A 266 23.93 -13.00 -25.59
CA CYS A 266 23.36 -13.23 -24.26
C CYS A 266 21.85 -12.99 -24.32
N GLY A 267 21.07 -13.98 -23.92
CA GLY A 267 19.62 -13.87 -23.83
C GLY A 267 19.15 -13.65 -22.40
N LEU A 268 17.87 -13.31 -22.29
CA LEU A 268 17.10 -13.40 -21.05
C LEU A 268 15.97 -14.40 -21.26
N ALA A 269 15.82 -15.34 -20.33
CA ALA A 269 14.64 -16.19 -20.24
C ALA A 269 13.82 -15.75 -19.02
N ARG A 270 12.54 -15.50 -19.23
CA ARG A 270 11.62 -15.11 -18.18
C ARG A 270 10.70 -16.26 -17.85
N VAL A 271 10.57 -16.55 -16.56
CA VAL A 271 9.66 -17.57 -16.03
C VAL A 271 8.88 -16.96 -14.90
N GLU A 272 7.56 -17.01 -15.01
CA GLU A 272 6.66 -16.56 -13.96
C GLU A 272 6.22 -17.77 -13.14
N LEU A 273 6.40 -17.69 -11.83
CA LEU A 273 5.91 -18.63 -10.85
C LEU A 273 4.98 -17.86 -9.90
N ALA A 274 3.90 -18.46 -9.44
CA ALA A 274 2.97 -17.82 -8.51
C ALA A 274 2.55 -18.83 -7.43
N ASP A 275 1.68 -18.41 -6.52
CA ASP A 275 0.99 -19.27 -5.53
C ASP A 275 1.93 -20.01 -4.59
N PHE A 276 2.98 -19.35 -4.11
CA PHE A 276 3.88 -19.94 -3.13
C PHE A 276 3.19 -20.08 -1.77
N ALA A 277 3.36 -21.24 -1.13
CA ALA A 277 2.94 -21.43 0.26
C ALA A 277 3.76 -20.52 1.20
N PRO A 278 3.18 -20.10 2.34
CA PRO A 278 3.87 -19.25 3.30
C PRO A 278 5.02 -20.02 3.95
N GLY A 279 6.03 -19.28 4.42
CA GLY A 279 7.27 -19.81 4.97
C GLY A 279 8.40 -19.70 3.95
N ARG A 280 8.82 -20.83 3.37
CA ARG A 280 9.99 -20.89 2.47
C ARG A 280 9.55 -21.15 1.04
N GLY A 281 9.72 -20.16 0.19
CA GLY A 281 9.71 -20.31 -1.26
C GLY A 281 11.03 -20.92 -1.73
N GLN A 282 10.98 -21.90 -2.62
CA GLN A 282 12.15 -22.54 -3.19
C GLN A 282 11.96 -22.76 -4.67
N VAL A 283 12.98 -22.41 -5.43
CA VAL A 283 13.02 -22.54 -6.89
C VAL A 283 14.29 -23.29 -7.26
N GLN A 284 14.14 -24.25 -8.15
CA GLN A 284 15.21 -25.01 -8.75
C GLN A 284 15.40 -24.61 -10.20
N LEU A 285 16.65 -24.32 -10.57
CA LEU A 285 17.09 -24.26 -11.94
C LEU A 285 17.69 -25.61 -12.32
N SER A 286 17.29 -26.15 -13.46
CA SER A 286 17.78 -27.43 -13.96
C SER A 286 18.07 -27.34 -15.46
N ARG A 287 18.95 -28.22 -15.94
CA ARG A 287 19.28 -28.38 -17.36
C ARG A 287 18.55 -29.58 -17.92
N LEU A 288 17.81 -29.38 -18.99
CA LEU A 288 17.17 -30.40 -19.79
C LEU A 288 18.21 -31.09 -20.68
N GLY A 289 18.44 -32.38 -20.45
CA GLY A 289 19.23 -33.22 -21.35
C GLY A 289 18.54 -33.46 -22.68
N THR A 290 19.28 -33.96 -23.67
CA THR A 290 18.75 -34.33 -25.01
C THR A 290 17.71 -35.46 -24.97
N ASN A 291 17.67 -36.22 -23.86
CA ASN A 291 16.70 -37.27 -23.57
C ASN A 291 15.48 -36.75 -22.78
N GLY A 292 15.36 -35.44 -22.55
CA GLY A 292 14.28 -34.84 -21.75
C GLY A 292 14.45 -34.99 -20.23
N VAL A 293 15.54 -35.61 -19.77
CA VAL A 293 15.82 -35.76 -18.34
C VAL A 293 16.38 -34.45 -17.79
N SER A 294 15.73 -33.91 -16.77
CA SER A 294 16.18 -32.71 -16.06
C SER A 294 17.30 -33.06 -15.06
N THR A 295 18.42 -32.33 -15.15
CA THR A 295 19.54 -32.39 -14.19
C THR A 295 19.58 -31.09 -13.39
N PRO A 296 19.48 -31.11 -12.06
CA PRO A 296 19.49 -29.89 -11.25
C PRO A 296 20.84 -29.16 -11.37
N LEU A 297 20.79 -27.84 -11.55
CA LEU A 297 21.96 -26.95 -11.58
C LEU A 297 22.11 -26.23 -10.24
N SER A 298 21.04 -25.60 -9.77
CA SER A 298 21.03 -24.91 -8.49
C SER A 298 19.62 -24.81 -7.91
N ASP A 299 19.57 -24.56 -6.60
CA ASP A 299 18.36 -24.16 -5.90
C ASP A 299 18.62 -22.81 -5.22
N PHE A 300 17.62 -21.95 -5.16
CA PHE A 300 17.61 -20.82 -4.25
C PHE A 300 16.27 -20.69 -3.55
N ASP A 301 16.31 -20.03 -2.40
CA ASP A 301 15.17 -19.87 -1.52
C ASP A 301 14.93 -18.40 -1.14
N PHE A 302 13.71 -18.13 -0.72
CA PHE A 302 13.26 -16.83 -0.22
C PHE A 302 12.13 -17.03 0.79
N GLY A 303 11.93 -16.01 1.65
CA GLY A 303 10.80 -15.98 2.58
C GLY A 303 9.52 -15.61 1.85
N VAL A 304 8.42 -16.29 2.17
CA VAL A 304 7.07 -15.99 1.66
C VAL A 304 6.18 -15.72 2.86
N HIS A 305 5.68 -14.50 2.96
CA HIS A 305 4.88 -14.05 4.09
C HIS A 305 3.42 -14.46 3.89
N PRO A 306 2.76 -14.95 4.96
CA PRO A 306 1.35 -15.31 4.88
C PRO A 306 0.47 -14.07 4.74
N LEU A 307 -0.62 -14.21 4.00
CA LEU A 307 -1.70 -13.24 3.91
C LEU A 307 -2.79 -13.58 4.92
N TYR A 308 -3.17 -12.59 5.71
CA TYR A 308 -4.14 -12.73 6.78
C TYR A 308 -5.54 -12.37 6.30
N GLN A 309 -6.57 -13.07 6.79
CA GLN A 309 -7.98 -12.75 6.54
C GLN A 309 -8.58 -11.81 7.60
N GLY A 310 -7.79 -11.46 8.61
CA GLY A 310 -8.20 -10.59 9.69
C GLY A 310 -7.08 -10.38 10.69
N ALA A 311 -7.35 -9.55 11.68
CA ALA A 311 -6.45 -9.27 12.79
C ALA A 311 -7.15 -9.49 14.13
N LEU A 312 -6.36 -9.97 15.09
CA LEU A 312 -6.73 -9.96 16.50
C LEU A 312 -6.04 -8.76 17.15
N SER A 313 -6.84 -7.93 17.80
CA SER A 313 -6.38 -6.70 18.43
C SER A 313 -6.90 -6.58 19.85
N PHE A 314 -6.19 -5.82 20.67
CA PHE A 314 -6.55 -5.55 22.05
C PHE A 314 -6.40 -4.07 22.35
N GLY A 315 -7.35 -3.50 23.09
CA GLY A 315 -7.22 -2.14 23.56
C GLY A 315 -8.44 -1.59 24.29
N PRO A 316 -8.33 -0.35 24.78
CA PRO A 316 -9.42 0.34 25.45
C PRO A 316 -10.53 0.75 24.49
N VAL A 317 -11.76 0.61 24.96
CA VAL A 317 -13.01 1.04 24.34
C VAL A 317 -13.79 1.88 25.35
N CYS A 318 -14.15 3.10 24.96
CA CYS A 318 -15.08 3.94 25.69
C CYS A 318 -16.51 3.63 25.23
N SER A 319 -17.36 3.24 26.16
CA SER A 319 -18.75 2.85 25.95
C SER A 319 -19.71 3.82 26.63
N TRP A 320 -20.78 4.19 25.93
CA TRP A 320 -21.90 4.93 26.52
C TRP A 320 -22.96 4.02 27.14
N LEU A 321 -22.85 2.71 26.94
CA LEU A 321 -23.63 1.74 27.68
C LEU A 321 -23.06 1.62 29.09
N THR A 322 -23.76 2.21 30.05
CA THR A 322 -23.37 2.25 31.47
C THR A 322 -24.22 1.29 32.28
N ASP A 323 -23.60 0.44 33.11
CA ASP A 323 -24.34 -0.26 34.17
C ASP A 323 -24.71 0.73 35.27
N ARG A 324 -25.98 1.14 35.31
CA ARG A 324 -26.42 2.20 36.20
C ARG A 324 -26.61 1.65 37.61
N SER A 325 -25.99 2.30 38.58
CA SER A 325 -26.39 2.17 39.98
C SER A 325 -27.56 3.10 40.28
N PHE A 326 -28.54 2.59 41.02
CA PHE A 326 -29.70 3.35 41.46
C PHE A 326 -29.62 3.60 42.96
N GLY A 327 -29.92 4.83 43.35
CA GLY A 327 -30.01 5.25 44.74
C GLY A 327 -31.26 6.08 44.98
N THR A 328 -31.36 6.66 46.16
CA THR A 328 -32.44 7.58 46.53
C THR A 328 -31.87 8.92 46.98
N VAL A 329 -32.62 9.99 46.72
CA VAL A 329 -32.33 11.34 47.21
C VAL A 329 -33.58 11.88 47.90
N ALA A 330 -33.40 12.56 49.03
CA ALA A 330 -34.50 13.18 49.75
C ALA A 330 -35.08 14.36 48.94
N LYS A 331 -36.40 14.39 48.79
CA LYS A 331 -37.17 15.47 48.16
C LYS A 331 -38.32 15.84 49.09
N GLY A 332 -38.06 16.75 50.04
CA GLY A 332 -39.01 17.06 51.11
C GLY A 332 -39.07 15.92 52.13
N ALA A 333 -40.28 15.39 52.39
CA ALA A 333 -40.48 14.23 53.27
C ALA A 333 -40.31 12.88 52.54
N ASP A 334 -40.24 12.89 51.21
CA ASP A 334 -40.18 11.70 50.38
C ASP A 334 -38.75 11.38 49.92
N ASN A 335 -38.51 10.11 49.56
CA ASN A 335 -37.28 9.68 48.88
C ASN A 335 -37.60 9.37 47.42
N VAL A 336 -36.87 9.98 46.49
CA VAL A 336 -37.03 9.75 45.04
C VAL A 336 -35.87 8.97 44.48
N ILE A 337 -36.16 8.07 43.52
CA ILE A 337 -35.17 7.24 42.85
C ILE A 337 -34.30 8.11 41.92
N THR A 338 -32.99 7.97 42.02
CA THR A 338 -32.01 8.64 41.13
C THR A 338 -30.98 7.65 40.59
N VAL A 339 -30.34 8.03 39.49
CA VAL A 339 -29.13 7.37 38.98
C VAL A 339 -27.92 7.95 39.71
N THR A 340 -27.05 7.10 40.25
CA THR A 340 -25.85 7.55 40.98
C THR A 340 -24.60 7.57 40.10
N GLU A 341 -24.58 6.84 38.98
CA GLU A 341 -23.48 6.83 38.02
C GLU A 341 -23.99 6.83 36.57
N GLN A 342 -23.49 7.77 35.76
CA GLN A 342 -23.92 7.95 34.35
C GLN A 342 -22.75 8.29 33.40
N ALA A 343 -21.50 8.08 33.82
CA ALA A 343 -20.33 8.39 33.00
C ALA A 343 -20.05 7.25 32.00
N PRO A 344 -19.57 7.55 30.78
CA PRO A 344 -19.09 6.53 29.85
C PRO A 344 -18.06 5.62 30.51
N GLN A 345 -18.21 4.31 30.32
CA GLN A 345 -17.35 3.31 30.93
C GLN A 345 -16.21 2.92 30.00
N LEU A 346 -15.01 2.76 30.56
CA LEU A 346 -13.85 2.25 29.86
C LEU A 346 -13.83 0.72 30.00
N HIS A 347 -13.77 0.03 28.88
CA HIS A 347 -13.61 -1.42 28.83
C HIS A 347 -12.35 -1.78 28.06
N TYR A 348 -11.71 -2.89 28.43
CA TYR A 348 -10.64 -3.48 27.62
C TYR A 348 -11.20 -4.60 26.78
N VAL A 349 -11.06 -4.51 25.46
CA VAL A 349 -11.75 -5.39 24.51
C VAL A 349 -10.75 -6.15 23.65
N PHE A 350 -10.95 -7.46 23.55
CA PHE A 350 -10.31 -8.31 22.56
C PHE A 350 -11.17 -8.32 21.31
N SER A 351 -10.63 -7.88 20.18
CA SER A 351 -11.37 -7.68 18.93
C SER A 351 -10.79 -8.49 17.78
N TYR A 352 -11.66 -9.13 17.01
CA TYR A 352 -11.37 -9.72 15.71
C TYR A 352 -11.89 -8.81 14.60
N THR A 353 -10.99 -8.32 13.77
CA THR A 353 -11.28 -7.49 12.59
C THR A 353 -11.14 -8.32 11.33
N HIS A 354 -12.20 -8.44 10.52
CA HIS A 354 -12.18 -9.26 9.31
C HIS A 354 -11.87 -8.42 8.05
N TYR A 355 -10.91 -8.86 7.25
CA TYR A 355 -10.48 -8.18 6.04
C TYR A 355 -11.37 -8.51 4.84
N ILE A 356 -12.51 -7.81 4.76
CA ILE A 356 -13.51 -8.00 3.69
C ILE A 356 -13.01 -7.64 2.29
N TRP A 357 -11.93 -6.86 2.17
CA TRP A 357 -11.37 -6.41 0.89
C TRP A 357 -10.30 -7.35 0.31
N GLY A 358 -10.18 -8.56 0.88
CA GLY A 358 -9.18 -9.55 0.50
C GLY A 358 -8.18 -9.82 1.63
N ARG A 359 -7.39 -10.89 1.45
CA ARG A 359 -6.32 -11.22 2.39
C ARG A 359 -5.24 -10.14 2.33
N ARG A 360 -4.52 -9.93 3.43
CA ARG A 360 -3.55 -8.84 3.55
C ARG A 360 -2.25 -9.31 4.18
N ASP A 361 -1.15 -8.88 3.60
CA ASP A 361 0.10 -8.76 4.33
C ASP A 361 -0.02 -7.54 5.26
N VAL A 362 0.23 -7.76 6.54
CA VAL A 362 0.22 -6.69 7.57
C VAL A 362 1.54 -5.93 7.63
N GLU A 363 2.60 -6.45 7.02
CA GLU A 363 3.93 -5.84 7.04
C GLU A 363 4.14 -4.89 5.84
N LYS A 364 3.39 -5.09 4.74
CA LYS A 364 3.42 -4.20 3.58
C LYS A 364 2.58 -2.94 3.79
N ARG A 365 3.21 -1.78 3.55
CA ARG A 365 2.50 -0.51 3.53
C ARG A 365 1.63 -0.44 2.27
N ARG A 366 0.32 -0.38 2.46
CA ARG A 366 -0.64 -0.11 1.39
C ARG A 366 -0.61 1.37 0.95
N THR A 367 0.37 1.72 0.13
CA THR A 367 0.37 2.99 -0.63
C THR A 367 -0.64 2.91 -1.77
N GLY A 368 -1.42 3.98 -1.98
CA GLY A 368 -2.39 4.05 -3.07
C GLY A 368 -3.70 3.28 -2.89
N VAL A 369 -3.91 2.63 -1.74
CA VAL A 369 -5.18 1.93 -1.46
C VAL A 369 -6.26 2.94 -1.09
N PRO A 370 -7.45 2.88 -1.74
CA PRO A 370 -8.55 3.77 -1.43
C PRO A 370 -8.93 3.74 0.05
N LEU A 371 -9.28 4.90 0.61
CA LEU A 371 -9.61 5.04 2.04
C LEU A 371 -10.71 4.07 2.50
N TYR A 372 -11.72 3.83 1.66
CA TYR A 372 -12.81 2.90 1.98
C TYR A 372 -12.34 1.45 2.14
N GLN A 373 -11.26 1.06 1.47
CA GLN A 373 -10.68 -0.29 1.61
C GLN A 373 -9.90 -0.47 2.91
N ARG A 374 -9.85 0.55 3.79
CA ARG A 374 -9.27 0.47 5.13
C ARG A 374 -10.33 0.25 6.21
N LEU A 375 -11.60 0.20 5.83
CA LEU A 375 -12.73 -0.05 6.72
C LEU A 375 -13.08 -1.53 6.74
N TYR A 376 -13.16 -2.11 7.94
CA TYR A 376 -13.37 -3.54 8.18
C TYR A 376 -14.42 -3.79 9.24
N PRO A 377 -15.29 -4.81 9.11
CA PRO A 377 -16.13 -5.23 10.22
C PRO A 377 -15.29 -5.78 11.37
N THR A 378 -15.72 -5.53 12.60
CA THR A 378 -15.05 -5.98 13.81
C THR A 378 -16.04 -6.54 14.83
N PHE A 379 -15.60 -7.57 15.53
CA PHE A 379 -16.33 -8.24 16.61
C PHE A 379 -15.42 -8.28 17.82
N GLY A 380 -15.90 -7.85 18.97
CA GLY A 380 -15.11 -7.79 20.20
C GLY A 380 -15.84 -8.36 21.39
N LEU A 381 -15.06 -8.83 22.35
CA LEU A 381 -15.54 -9.26 23.66
C LEU A 381 -14.74 -8.52 24.73
N SER A 382 -15.43 -8.09 25.79
CA SER A 382 -14.76 -7.48 26.93
C SER A 382 -13.87 -8.52 27.63
N VAL A 383 -12.68 -8.12 28.05
CA VAL A 383 -11.82 -8.96 28.92
C VAL A 383 -12.45 -9.09 30.30
N GLU A 384 -13.09 -8.03 30.78
CA GLU A 384 -13.85 -8.04 32.03
C GLU A 384 -15.31 -8.37 31.73
N ASN A 385 -15.87 -9.38 32.38
CA ASN A 385 -17.25 -9.82 32.14
C ASN A 385 -17.53 -10.21 30.67
N THR A 386 -16.68 -11.03 30.06
CA THR A 386 -16.73 -11.45 28.65
C THR A 386 -18.10 -11.95 28.18
N LEU A 387 -18.87 -12.60 29.05
CA LEU A 387 -20.21 -13.11 28.74
C LEU A 387 -21.33 -12.07 28.88
N LYS A 388 -21.04 -10.89 29.45
CA LYS A 388 -22.01 -9.83 29.64
C LYS A 388 -21.91 -8.73 28.60
N ASN A 389 -20.75 -8.55 27.96
CA ASN A 389 -20.44 -7.42 27.09
C ASN A 389 -19.85 -7.89 25.76
N ALA A 390 -20.54 -7.58 24.67
CA ALA A 390 -20.12 -7.87 23.30
C ALA A 390 -20.11 -6.60 22.44
N TYR A 391 -19.18 -6.53 21.50
CA TYR A 391 -18.96 -5.37 20.66
C TYR A 391 -19.05 -5.77 19.20
N VAL A 392 -19.78 -5.00 18.40
CA VAL A 392 -19.86 -5.15 16.94
C VAL A 392 -19.68 -3.78 16.32
N GLY A 393 -18.85 -3.67 15.30
CA GLY A 393 -18.60 -2.37 14.70
C GLY A 393 -17.82 -2.41 13.42
N ALA A 394 -17.30 -1.23 13.07
CA ALA A 394 -16.32 -1.06 12.02
C ALA A 394 -14.98 -0.64 12.63
N THR A 395 -13.91 -1.04 11.97
CA THR A 395 -12.53 -0.73 12.30
C THR A 395 -11.89 -0.03 11.11
N TYR A 396 -11.18 1.04 11.38
CA TYR A 396 -10.36 1.74 10.41
C TYR A 396 -8.88 1.50 10.71
N ASP A 397 -8.16 0.99 9.71
CA ASP A 397 -6.71 0.78 9.74
C ASP A 397 -5.96 2.09 9.43
N VAL A 398 -5.31 2.66 10.44
CA VAL A 398 -4.64 3.97 10.33
C VAL A 398 -3.20 3.84 9.81
N PHE A 399 -2.44 2.84 10.28
CA PHE A 399 -0.99 2.76 10.10
C PHE A 399 -0.50 1.41 9.60
N GLY A 400 -1.17 0.81 8.62
CA GLY A 400 -0.71 -0.46 8.03
C GLY A 400 -0.78 -1.58 9.04
N SER A 401 -1.96 -1.77 9.65
CA SER A 401 -2.31 -2.86 10.56
C SER A 401 -1.68 -2.80 11.96
N LEU A 402 -1.02 -1.70 12.34
CA LEU A 402 -0.51 -1.49 13.70
C LEU A 402 -1.58 -0.97 14.68
N PHE A 403 -2.36 0.03 14.24
CA PHE A 403 -3.38 0.71 15.04
C PHE A 403 -4.74 0.61 14.34
N TYR A 404 -5.74 0.26 15.14
CA TYR A 404 -7.12 0.11 14.71
C TYR A 404 -7.98 1.11 15.48
N LEU A 405 -8.67 1.99 14.76
CA LEU A 405 -9.73 2.83 15.33
C LEU A 405 -11.05 2.09 15.18
N THR A 406 -11.71 1.80 16.29
CA THR A 406 -12.93 1.01 16.30
C THR A 406 -14.12 1.86 16.74
N ALA A 407 -15.27 1.68 16.08
CA ALA A 407 -16.51 2.33 16.47
C ALA A 407 -17.68 1.42 16.14
N GLY A 408 -18.70 1.39 17.01
CA GLY A 408 -19.84 0.52 16.77
C GLY A 408 -20.84 0.49 17.90
N CYS A 409 -21.49 -0.66 18.04
CA CYS A 409 -22.50 -0.98 19.02
C CYS A 409 -21.92 -1.91 20.10
N HIS A 410 -22.02 -1.49 21.35
CA HIS A 410 -21.78 -2.29 22.54
C HIS A 410 -23.12 -2.83 23.01
N VAL A 411 -23.25 -4.16 23.05
CA VAL A 411 -24.41 -4.88 23.59
C VAL A 411 -24.00 -5.46 24.94
N GLY A 412 -24.70 -5.06 25.99
CA GLY A 412 -24.33 -5.38 27.37
C GLY A 412 -25.54 -5.69 28.24
N ARG A 413 -25.33 -6.51 29.28
CA ARG A 413 -26.32 -6.70 30.34
C ARG A 413 -26.14 -5.60 31.39
N VAL A 414 -27.14 -4.74 31.53
CA VAL A 414 -27.15 -3.61 32.46
C VAL A 414 -28.28 -3.73 33.47
N THR A 415 -28.10 -3.11 34.62
CA THR A 415 -29.10 -2.98 35.66
C THR A 415 -30.06 -1.85 35.31
N VAL A 416 -31.36 -2.12 35.37
CA VAL A 416 -32.45 -1.14 35.18
C VAL A 416 -33.41 -1.19 36.37
N VAL A 417 -34.14 -0.11 36.61
CA VAL A 417 -35.30 -0.15 37.52
C VAL A 417 -36.30 -1.15 36.96
N ASP A 418 -36.79 -2.07 37.80
CA ASP A 418 -37.67 -3.15 37.38
C ASP A 418 -38.96 -2.56 36.78
N PRO A 419 -39.24 -2.76 35.47
CA PRO A 419 -40.44 -2.22 34.83
C PRO A 419 -41.73 -2.76 35.46
N SER A 420 -41.70 -3.95 36.08
CA SER A 420 -42.86 -4.55 36.73
C SER A 420 -43.22 -3.88 38.07
N SER A 421 -42.29 -3.12 38.66
CA SER A 421 -42.53 -2.37 39.89
C SER A 421 -43.44 -1.15 39.69
N GLY A 422 -43.63 -0.69 38.44
CA GLY A 422 -44.30 0.56 38.12
C GLY A 422 -43.52 1.82 38.52
N LEU A 423 -42.26 1.66 39.00
CA LEU A 423 -41.38 2.74 39.40
C LEU A 423 -40.41 3.10 38.27
N GLY A 424 -40.03 4.37 38.19
CA GLY A 424 -39.00 4.87 37.29
C GLY A 424 -38.05 5.84 38.00
N ILE A 425 -37.06 6.35 37.27
CA ILE A 425 -36.21 7.43 37.77
C ILE A 425 -37.09 8.65 38.07
N GLY A 426 -36.97 9.21 39.27
CA GLY A 426 -37.80 10.30 39.78
C GLY A 426 -39.08 9.86 40.49
N SER A 427 -39.44 8.58 40.47
CA SER A 427 -40.57 8.05 41.27
C SER A 427 -40.25 8.07 42.76
N VAL A 428 -41.27 8.31 43.58
CA VAL A 428 -41.18 8.18 45.04
C VAL A 428 -41.08 6.71 45.41
N LEU A 429 -40.12 6.35 46.24
CA LEU A 429 -39.97 5.00 46.75
C LEU A 429 -41.03 4.75 47.85
N PRO A 430 -41.83 3.66 47.77
CA PRO A 430 -42.86 3.39 48.77
C PRO A 430 -42.31 3.26 50.20
N ALA A 431 -43.09 3.72 51.19
CA ALA A 431 -42.71 3.61 52.59
C ALA A 431 -42.46 2.16 53.00
N GLY A 432 -41.31 1.90 53.64
CA GLY A 432 -40.88 0.56 54.05
C GLY A 432 -40.02 -0.19 53.02
N VAL A 433 -39.86 0.33 51.80
CA VAL A 433 -38.92 -0.21 50.81
C VAL A 433 -37.58 0.51 50.95
N SER A 434 -36.51 -0.22 51.29
CA SER A 434 -35.17 0.34 51.48
C SER A 434 -34.27 0.24 50.25
N THR A 435 -34.64 -0.58 49.26
CA THR A 435 -33.85 -0.83 48.05
C THR A 435 -34.68 -0.57 46.80
N VAL A 436 -34.06 0.07 45.80
CA VAL A 436 -34.71 0.26 44.50
C VAL A 436 -34.89 -1.11 43.84
N PRO A 437 -36.10 -1.52 43.43
CA PRO A 437 -36.28 -2.78 42.73
C PRO A 437 -35.61 -2.69 41.36
N THR A 438 -34.63 -3.56 41.12
CA THR A 438 -33.85 -3.58 39.88
C THR A 438 -33.90 -4.94 39.20
N ARG A 439 -33.76 -4.93 37.88
CA ARG A 439 -33.63 -6.12 37.04
C ARG A 439 -32.47 -5.96 36.06
N THR A 440 -31.84 -7.06 35.68
CA THR A 440 -30.86 -7.06 34.58
C THR A 440 -31.56 -7.19 33.24
N GLU A 441 -31.23 -6.31 32.29
CA GLU A 441 -31.74 -6.32 30.93
C GLU A 441 -30.58 -6.18 29.92
N THR A 442 -30.72 -6.79 28.75
CA THR A 442 -29.78 -6.58 27.64
C THR A 442 -30.11 -5.26 26.97
N GLN A 443 -29.17 -4.32 26.97
CA GLN A 443 -29.26 -3.06 26.27
C GLN A 443 -28.10 -2.88 25.31
N SER A 444 -28.20 -1.86 24.46
CA SER A 444 -27.15 -1.52 23.52
C SER A 444 -26.95 -0.03 23.41
N ASP A 445 -25.70 0.40 23.34
CA ASP A 445 -25.33 1.79 23.03
C ASP A 445 -24.06 1.85 22.18
N TRP A 446 -23.63 3.03 21.77
CA TRP A 446 -22.44 3.19 20.94
C TRP A 446 -21.14 3.10 21.76
N TYR A 447 -20.06 2.74 21.06
CA TYR A 447 -18.71 2.78 21.59
C TYR A 447 -17.73 3.35 20.57
N VAL A 448 -16.60 3.85 21.07
CA VAL A 448 -15.39 4.12 20.28
C VAL A 448 -14.18 3.60 21.01
N GLY A 449 -13.18 3.12 20.28
CA GLY A 449 -11.97 2.56 20.86
C GLY A 449 -10.76 2.64 19.96
N VAL A 450 -9.63 2.32 20.57
CA VAL A 450 -8.36 2.17 19.88
C VAL A 450 -7.78 0.82 20.30
N SER A 451 -7.41 0.00 19.33
CA SER A 451 -6.77 -1.29 19.61
C SER A 451 -5.48 -1.46 18.82
N LEU A 452 -4.59 -2.29 19.36
CA LEU A 452 -3.30 -2.65 18.80
C LEU A 452 -3.35 -4.10 18.31
N ASP A 453 -2.73 -4.39 17.16
CA ASP A 453 -2.48 -5.78 16.75
C ASP A 453 -1.68 -6.50 17.84
N LEU A 454 -2.11 -7.71 18.23
CA LEU A 454 -1.50 -8.44 19.34
C LEU A 454 -0.03 -8.82 19.10
N ARG A 455 0.40 -9.03 17.84
CA ARG A 455 1.81 -9.27 17.53
C ARG A 455 2.63 -8.02 17.74
N ALA A 456 2.09 -6.88 17.33
CA ALA A 456 2.73 -5.60 17.59
C ALA A 456 2.77 -5.27 19.09
N ALA A 457 1.69 -5.55 19.83
CA ALA A 457 1.66 -5.44 21.28
C ALA A 457 2.71 -6.34 21.93
N ALA A 458 2.83 -7.61 21.51
CA ALA A 458 3.86 -8.52 22.01
C ALA A 458 5.29 -8.02 21.73
N LYS A 459 5.56 -7.53 20.50
CA LYS A 459 6.84 -6.91 20.14
C LYS A 459 7.14 -5.66 21.00
N LEU A 460 6.14 -4.81 21.23
CA LEU A 460 6.25 -3.61 22.06
C LEU A 460 6.54 -3.97 23.53
N PHE A 461 5.80 -4.92 24.11
CA PHE A 461 6.02 -5.37 25.49
C PHE A 461 7.38 -6.07 25.65
N ALA A 462 7.82 -6.85 24.66
CA ALA A 462 9.16 -7.44 24.67
C ALA A 462 10.26 -6.36 24.61
N ALA A 463 10.09 -5.30 23.80
CA ALA A 463 11.02 -4.18 23.74
C ALA A 463 11.06 -3.39 25.07
N LEU A 464 9.90 -3.15 25.69
CA LEU A 464 9.81 -2.46 26.99
C LEU A 464 10.37 -3.32 28.14
N GLY A 465 10.13 -4.62 28.12
CA GLY A 465 10.65 -5.57 29.12
C GLY A 465 12.17 -5.78 29.02
N SER A 466 12.72 -5.79 27.80
CA SER A 466 14.17 -5.88 27.57
C SER A 466 14.90 -4.55 27.86
N GLY A 467 14.24 -3.41 27.69
CA GLY A 467 14.73 -2.11 28.16
C GLY A 467 14.83 -2.01 29.69
N ALA A 468 13.92 -2.65 30.43
CA ALA A 468 13.96 -2.66 31.89
C ALA A 468 15.08 -3.55 32.47
N ALA A 469 15.49 -4.61 31.77
CA ALA A 469 16.56 -5.51 32.22
C ALA A 469 17.98 -4.94 32.01
N SER A 470 18.17 -4.03 31.05
CA SER A 470 19.49 -3.41 30.79
C SER A 470 19.79 -2.19 31.69
N GLY A 471 18.78 -1.62 32.34
CA GLY A 471 18.95 -0.53 33.31
C GLY A 471 19.37 -0.96 34.72
N ALA A 472 19.23 -2.25 35.07
CA ALA A 472 19.56 -2.78 36.39
C ALA A 472 21.00 -3.33 36.50
N ALA A 473 21.75 -3.37 35.39
CA ALA A 473 23.15 -3.82 35.36
C ALA A 473 24.17 -2.66 35.26
N SER A 474 23.74 -1.41 35.49
CA SER A 474 24.62 -0.22 35.48
C SER A 474 24.40 0.75 36.66
N ARG A 475 24.11 0.21 37.84
CA ARG A 475 24.29 0.95 39.10
C ARG A 475 25.08 0.15 40.10
#